data_AF-A0A4P6P8T1-F1
#
_entry.id   AF-A0A4P6P8T1-F1
#
_cell.length_a   1.000
_cell.length_b   1.000
_cell.length_c   1.000
_cell.angle_alpha   90.00
_cell.angle_beta   90.00
_cell.angle_gamma   90.00
#
_symmetry.space_group_name_H-M   'P 1'
#
loop_
_entity.id
_entity.type
_entity.pdbx_description
1 polymer ?
#
loop_
_entity_poly.entity_id
_entity_poly.type
_entity_poly.pdbx_seq_one_letter_code
_entity_poly.pdbx_strand_id
1 'polypeptide(L)'
;MLRNFSKGFFYGIFAVLVSALTACGNQVSNQVSNTEKPINIAVHVNQLAYESNGVKVAVISVAGQADLTAKTFQVLAKNGSAVYQGKLTAAGQVPEWQSAYQSDVPVNYYLADFTNFSSIEHNDNYRVSINFEGVQQQSARFAIAKQALFRSTTSSLLSYFNGSRNDEEYNYQQDKHIRIFDTQRYVDVSGGWNDAGGDTGKYLSHLSYANYMNPQQLAMVAWALAYSYQEVPHLYDELKLTDAVVDEVFWGADYLHKILDPQGYFYMTVFDKWNTGNAERVVTAYVGLEGIYTEKYQSAFRQGAGSAIAALARASVLAKATGKQGQFSGEQYLKDAKKAFHHLNDNQAQNNKAYTDDGKENIIDDYTALLAAIELYKATNENIYLTAARQRADNLAMRLHQDGWFISNDINSDNLRPFYHAAEAGFPVVSLALYHAIEPEKTKQDNVAGVISRHMSYQLALNNKVDNPFNYARQAFKTYDNDQLSTEQQEGFFIPHANETNYWWQGESARLSSLSMAASLAKPLIQASENKASVKALDYFAQQQLDWTLGRNPYDLTMLNGFGENNPKPYHGLSMVAGGISNGITGERESKAGRGIEWAPEPDWKNWRWVEQWLPHSTWFLLATTEMAK
;
A
#
# COMPACT_ATOMS: atom_id res chain seq x y z
N MET A 1 47.10 37.38 -19.10
CA MET A 1 47.56 38.79 -19.21
C MET A 1 46.34 39.61 -19.57
N LEU A 2 45.65 40.26 -18.63
CA LEU A 2 45.95 41.52 -17.92
C LEU A 2 45.44 42.77 -18.65
N ARG A 3 44.56 43.49 -17.91
CA ARG A 3 44.23 44.93 -17.92
C ARG A 3 43.20 45.40 -18.96
N ASN A 4 42.29 46.33 -18.66
CA ASN A 4 41.91 47.10 -17.47
C ASN A 4 40.66 47.90 -17.86
N PHE A 5 39.77 48.23 -16.93
CA PHE A 5 39.38 49.62 -16.63
C PHE A 5 38.66 49.68 -15.27
N SER A 6 38.85 50.80 -14.59
CA SER A 6 38.72 50.99 -13.13
C SER A 6 37.97 52.29 -12.78
N LYS A 7 37.73 52.45 -11.47
CA LYS A 7 37.38 53.66 -10.65
C LYS A 7 35.90 53.77 -10.28
N GLY A 8 35.48 54.10 -9.06
CA GLY A 8 36.09 54.50 -7.77
C GLY A 8 34.92 54.80 -6.79
N PHE A 9 34.90 54.32 -5.54
CA PHE A 9 35.44 54.88 -4.27
C PHE A 9 34.74 56.14 -3.68
N PHE A 10 34.16 56.00 -2.47
CA PHE A 10 34.23 56.84 -1.22
C PHE A 10 32.97 56.60 -0.34
N TYR A 11 33.03 55.88 0.80
CA TYR A 11 33.47 56.20 2.20
C TYR A 11 32.55 57.13 3.02
N GLY A 12 32.16 56.69 4.23
CA GLY A 12 31.60 57.54 5.29
C GLY A 12 31.01 56.81 6.51
N ILE A 13 31.83 56.61 7.54
CA ILE A 13 31.62 55.98 8.88
C ILE A 13 30.94 56.98 9.87
N PHE A 14 30.12 56.55 10.85
CA PHE A 14 30.32 56.75 12.31
C PHE A 14 29.16 56.30 13.24
N ALA A 15 29.56 56.01 14.49
CA ALA A 15 28.93 55.21 15.53
C ALA A 15 28.13 55.97 16.60
N VAL A 16 27.26 55.20 17.28
CA VAL A 16 26.75 55.19 18.68
C VAL A 16 26.92 56.45 19.56
N LEU A 17 25.79 56.89 20.15
CA LEU A 17 25.75 57.45 21.52
C LEU A 17 24.36 57.32 22.17
N VAL A 18 24.35 56.81 23.40
CA VAL A 18 23.20 56.63 24.31
C VAL A 18 23.07 57.87 25.19
N SER A 19 21.87 58.40 25.41
CA SER A 19 21.54 59.22 26.59
C SER A 19 20.03 59.21 26.86
N ALA A 20 19.68 59.01 28.12
CA ALA A 20 18.34 58.87 28.67
C ALA A 20 17.54 60.18 28.68
N LEU A 21 16.22 60.06 28.50
CA LEU A 21 15.22 61.01 29.02
C LEU A 21 14.05 60.22 29.61
N THR A 22 13.80 60.47 30.89
CA THR A 22 12.75 59.89 31.73
C THR A 22 11.44 60.67 31.64
N ALA A 23 10.35 59.93 31.79
CA ALA A 23 9.04 60.29 32.35
C ALA A 23 8.12 61.26 31.59
N CYS A 24 7.02 60.73 31.06
CA CYS A 24 5.66 60.88 31.60
C CYS A 24 4.64 60.31 30.60
N GLY A 25 3.73 59.44 31.04
CA GLY A 25 2.55 59.12 30.21
C GLY A 25 1.90 57.76 30.50
N ASN A 26 0.95 57.78 31.44
CA ASN A 26 -0.24 56.93 31.55
C ASN A 26 -0.09 55.40 31.57
N GLN A 27 -0.45 54.84 32.73
CA GLN A 27 -0.94 53.48 32.87
C GLN A 27 -2.16 53.29 31.94
N VAL A 28 -1.94 52.69 30.77
CA VAL A 28 -2.99 51.96 30.07
C VAL A 28 -2.91 50.54 30.60
N SER A 29 -3.95 50.13 31.33
CA SER A 29 -4.18 48.73 31.65
C SER A 29 -4.25 47.96 30.34
N ASN A 30 -3.20 47.22 30.00
CA ASN A 30 -3.29 46.14 29.03
C ASN A 30 -4.20 45.08 29.65
N GLN A 31 -5.51 45.21 29.43
CA GLN A 31 -6.36 44.04 29.38
C GLN A 31 -5.81 43.18 28.25
N VAL A 32 -5.05 42.16 28.63
CA VAL A 32 -4.78 41.03 27.77
C VAL A 32 -6.14 40.46 27.45
N SER A 33 -6.67 40.80 26.27
CA SER A 33 -7.76 40.06 25.69
C SER A 33 -7.21 38.65 25.48
N ASN A 34 -7.54 37.73 26.39
CA ASN A 34 -7.52 36.31 26.11
C ASN A 34 -8.56 36.08 25.01
N THR A 35 -8.20 36.38 23.76
CA THR A 35 -8.90 35.83 22.61
C THR A 35 -8.52 34.35 22.63
N GLU A 36 -9.34 33.53 23.29
CA GLU A 36 -9.26 32.08 23.18
C GLU A 36 -9.18 31.74 21.69
N LYS A 37 -8.10 31.05 21.29
CA LYS A 37 -7.94 30.61 19.91
C LYS A 37 -9.17 29.75 19.55
N PRO A 38 -9.75 29.91 18.35
CA PRO A 38 -10.94 29.17 17.96
C PRO A 38 -10.67 27.66 18.03
N ILE A 39 -11.56 26.92 18.71
CA ILE A 39 -11.51 25.46 18.79
C ILE A 39 -11.90 24.93 17.42
N ASN A 40 -10.98 24.20 16.77
CA ASN A 40 -11.28 23.53 15.51
C ASN A 40 -11.61 22.05 15.78
N ILE A 41 -12.80 21.62 15.35
CA ILE A 41 -13.25 20.25 15.49
C ILE A 41 -13.60 19.70 14.10
N ALA A 42 -12.98 18.57 13.74
CA ALA A 42 -13.27 17.84 12.50
C ALA A 42 -13.74 16.41 12.81
N VAL A 43 -14.57 15.85 11.92
CA VAL A 43 -15.16 14.51 12.04
C VAL A 43 -14.73 13.67 10.84
N HIS A 44 -13.70 12.85 11.04
CA HIS A 44 -13.10 12.00 10.02
C HIS A 44 -13.82 10.65 9.93
N VAL A 45 -14.21 10.26 8.72
CA VAL A 45 -14.95 9.00 8.44
C VAL A 45 -14.38 8.31 7.21
N ASN A 46 -14.68 7.03 7.04
CA ASN A 46 -14.65 6.43 5.72
C ASN A 46 -15.73 7.15 4.88
N GLN A 47 -15.30 7.92 3.88
CA GLN A 47 -16.14 8.80 3.07
C GLN A 47 -16.86 8.04 1.93
N LEU A 48 -16.74 6.72 1.88
CA LEU A 48 -17.42 5.87 0.91
C LEU A 48 -18.50 5.05 1.59
N ALA A 49 -18.08 4.01 2.33
CA ALA A 49 -19.02 3.05 2.88
C ALA A 49 -18.43 2.22 4.02
N TYR A 50 -19.34 1.75 4.89
CA TYR A 50 -19.07 0.73 5.88
C TYR A 50 -19.89 -0.53 5.62
N GLU A 51 -19.36 -1.69 6.01
CA GLU A 51 -20.10 -2.94 6.00
C GLU A 51 -21.21 -2.92 7.07
N SER A 52 -22.41 -3.36 6.70
CA SER A 52 -23.61 -3.38 7.57
C SER A 52 -23.36 -4.08 8.90
N ASN A 53 -22.64 -5.21 8.87
CA ASN A 53 -22.23 -5.97 10.06
C ASN A 53 -20.73 -5.82 10.39
N GLY A 54 -20.03 -4.88 9.75
CA GLY A 54 -18.62 -4.62 10.02
C GLY A 54 -18.40 -3.49 11.02
N VAL A 55 -17.11 -3.24 11.30
CA VAL A 55 -16.64 -2.18 12.18
C VAL A 55 -16.97 -0.81 11.58
N LYS A 56 -17.43 0.12 12.42
CA LYS A 56 -17.78 1.48 11.99
C LYS A 56 -17.32 2.47 13.04
N VAL A 57 -16.27 3.23 12.71
CA VAL A 57 -15.66 4.18 13.63
C VAL A 57 -15.39 5.49 12.89
N ALA A 58 -15.79 6.59 13.50
CA ALA A 58 -15.34 7.93 13.12
C ALA A 58 -14.31 8.44 14.14
N VAL A 59 -13.36 9.26 13.69
CA VAL A 59 -12.36 9.90 14.53
C VAL A 59 -12.66 11.39 14.59
N ILE A 60 -12.79 11.93 15.79
CA ILE A 60 -13.00 13.36 16.03
C ILE A 60 -11.66 13.94 16.46
N SER A 61 -11.13 14.90 15.72
CA SER A 61 -9.93 15.66 16.09
C SER A 61 -10.33 17.03 16.64
N VAL A 62 -9.72 17.42 17.75
CA VAL A 62 -9.98 18.69 18.43
C VAL A 62 -8.66 19.44 18.59
N ALA A 63 -8.44 20.47 17.77
CA ALA A 63 -7.32 21.40 17.93
C ALA A 63 -7.78 22.56 18.83
N GLY A 64 -7.48 22.46 20.12
CA GLY A 64 -7.95 23.41 21.13
C GLY A 64 -8.05 22.82 22.53
N GLN A 65 -8.20 23.68 23.54
CA GLN A 65 -8.50 23.26 24.91
C GLN A 65 -9.99 22.97 25.07
N ALA A 66 -10.46 21.85 24.51
CA ALA A 66 -11.80 21.34 24.70
C ALA A 66 -11.77 19.86 25.07
N ASP A 67 -12.47 19.52 26.16
CA ASP A 67 -12.68 18.13 26.53
C ASP A 67 -14.06 17.65 26.06
N LEU A 68 -14.04 16.77 25.06
CA LEU A 68 -15.24 16.10 24.56
C LEU A 68 -15.53 14.77 25.28
N THR A 69 -14.81 14.45 26.35
CA THR A 69 -15.06 13.25 27.15
C THR A 69 -16.51 13.24 27.64
N ALA A 70 -17.19 12.11 27.44
CA ALA A 70 -18.61 11.91 27.76
C ALA A 70 -19.63 12.74 26.95
N LYS A 71 -19.20 13.51 25.93
CA LYS A 71 -20.13 14.08 24.94
C LYS A 71 -20.66 12.97 24.03
N THR A 72 -21.77 13.25 23.37
CA THR A 72 -22.44 12.31 22.46
C THR A 72 -22.22 12.69 21.01
N PHE A 73 -22.22 11.70 20.14
CA PHE A 73 -22.32 11.87 18.69
C PHE A 73 -23.63 11.25 18.20
N GLN A 74 -24.07 11.67 17.01
CA GLN A 74 -25.21 11.11 16.31
C GLN A 74 -24.79 10.63 14.92
N VAL A 75 -25.42 9.55 14.45
CA VAL A 75 -25.44 9.22 13.02
C VAL A 75 -26.74 9.77 12.46
N LEU A 76 -26.64 10.63 11.47
CA LEU A 76 -27.77 11.29 10.81
C LEU A 76 -28.05 10.61 9.47
N ALA A 77 -29.31 10.31 9.18
CA ALA A 77 -29.75 9.88 7.86
C ALA A 77 -29.78 11.04 6.86
N LYS A 78 -30.06 10.74 5.59
CA LYS A 78 -30.05 11.73 4.50
C LYS A 78 -30.98 12.91 4.72
N ASN A 79 -32.12 12.69 5.39
CA ASN A 79 -33.13 13.70 5.75
C ASN A 79 -32.76 14.53 7.01
N GLY A 80 -31.63 14.24 7.65
CA GLY A 80 -31.17 14.92 8.87
C GLY A 80 -31.65 14.29 10.18
N SER A 81 -32.48 13.25 10.16
CA SER A 81 -32.92 12.59 11.40
C SER A 81 -31.80 11.76 12.02
N ALA A 82 -31.62 11.86 13.34
CA ALA A 82 -30.72 10.99 14.08
C ALA A 82 -31.25 9.55 14.12
N VAL A 83 -30.50 8.61 13.57
CA VAL A 83 -30.82 7.18 13.51
C VAL A 83 -30.00 6.34 14.49
N TYR A 84 -28.92 6.90 15.01
CA TYR A 84 -28.11 6.31 16.07
C TYR A 84 -27.51 7.43 16.94
N GLN A 85 -27.29 7.13 18.22
CA GLN A 85 -26.59 8.00 19.14
C GLN A 85 -25.62 7.18 20.00
N GLY A 86 -24.40 7.66 20.13
CA GLY A 86 -23.36 7.03 20.94
C GLY A 86 -22.60 8.04 21.80
N LYS A 87 -21.69 7.54 22.64
CA LYS A 87 -20.78 8.36 23.44
C LYS A 87 -19.41 8.41 22.79
N LEU A 88 -18.75 9.55 22.88
CA LEU A 88 -17.35 9.69 22.49
C LEU A 88 -16.44 9.03 23.53
N THR A 89 -15.43 8.31 23.06
CA THR A 89 -14.36 7.73 23.88
C THR A 89 -13.06 8.45 23.59
N ALA A 90 -12.34 8.90 24.62
CA ALA A 90 -11.03 9.53 24.43
C ALA A 90 -10.03 8.54 23.79
N ALA A 91 -9.24 9.01 22.83
CA ALA A 91 -8.20 8.25 22.14
C ALA A 91 -6.83 8.95 22.16
N GLY A 92 -6.67 9.85 23.13
CA GLY A 92 -5.39 10.48 23.45
C GLY A 92 -4.91 11.45 22.39
N GLN A 93 -3.58 11.51 22.21
CA GLN A 93 -2.90 12.48 21.34
C GLN A 93 -1.85 11.78 20.49
N VAL A 94 -1.59 12.33 19.31
CA VAL A 94 -0.42 11.93 18.49
C VAL A 94 0.43 13.18 18.29
N PRO A 95 1.38 13.49 19.22
CA PRO A 95 2.13 14.75 19.18
C PRO A 95 2.87 14.98 17.86
N GLU A 96 3.38 13.91 17.25
CA GLU A 96 4.06 13.95 15.95
C GLU A 96 3.15 14.38 14.79
N TRP A 97 1.84 14.34 14.95
CA TRP A 97 0.89 14.68 13.88
C TRP A 97 0.29 16.08 14.05
N GLN A 98 0.81 16.86 14.99
CA GLN A 98 0.33 18.21 15.25
C GLN A 98 0.48 19.13 14.02
N SER A 99 1.52 18.92 13.20
CA SER A 99 1.77 19.66 11.96
C SER A 99 0.62 19.54 10.94
N ALA A 100 -0.08 18.41 10.88
CA ALA A 100 -1.24 18.21 9.99
C ALA A 100 -2.37 19.21 10.23
N TYR A 101 -2.50 19.72 11.46
CA TYR A 101 -3.59 20.62 11.87
C TYR A 101 -3.19 22.09 11.88
N GLN A 102 -1.94 22.41 11.55
CA GLN A 102 -1.39 23.78 11.65
C GLN A 102 -1.67 24.42 13.01
N SER A 103 -1.63 23.60 14.07
CA SER A 103 -2.06 23.98 15.42
C SER A 103 -0.86 24.14 16.35
N ASP A 104 -0.78 25.27 17.06
CA ASP A 104 0.22 25.48 18.12
C ASP A 104 -0.19 24.84 19.46
N VAL A 105 -1.40 24.29 19.55
CA VAL A 105 -1.91 23.59 20.74
C VAL A 105 -2.10 22.10 20.46
N PRO A 106 -1.99 21.24 21.49
CA PRO A 106 -2.17 19.80 21.31
C PRO A 106 -3.52 19.45 20.67
N VAL A 107 -3.51 18.45 19.78
CA VAL A 107 -4.70 17.91 19.15
C VAL A 107 -5.15 16.67 19.91
N ASN A 108 -6.36 16.73 20.48
CA ASN A 108 -6.97 15.60 21.16
C ASN A 108 -7.85 14.81 20.18
N TYR A 109 -7.87 13.49 20.36
CA TYR A 109 -8.68 12.60 19.54
C TYR A 109 -9.76 11.89 20.36
N TYR A 110 -10.91 11.68 19.72
CA TYR A 110 -12.01 10.91 20.28
C TYR A 110 -12.58 9.96 19.23
N LEU A 111 -13.08 8.80 19.66
CA LEU A 111 -13.71 7.82 18.80
C LEU A 111 -15.23 7.88 18.94
N ALA A 112 -15.91 7.89 17.81
CA ALA A 112 -17.33 7.62 17.69
C ALA A 112 -17.51 6.23 17.08
N ASP A 113 -17.68 5.22 17.94
CA ASP A 113 -17.92 3.83 17.52
C ASP A 113 -19.42 3.55 17.41
N PHE A 114 -19.86 3.30 16.17
CA PHE A 114 -21.24 2.95 15.82
C PHE A 114 -21.29 1.58 15.14
N THR A 115 -20.36 0.68 15.48
CA THR A 115 -20.31 -0.69 14.97
C THR A 115 -21.62 -1.45 15.20
N ASN A 116 -22.26 -1.22 16.35
CA ASN A 116 -23.55 -1.83 16.71
C ASN A 116 -24.75 -1.29 15.90
N PHE A 117 -24.57 -0.21 15.13
CA PHE A 117 -25.59 0.24 14.20
C PHE A 117 -25.54 -0.63 12.94
N SER A 118 -26.58 -1.46 12.78
CA SER A 118 -26.83 -2.21 11.56
C SER A 118 -28.05 -1.60 10.87
N SER A 119 -27.83 -0.98 9.71
CA SER A 119 -28.91 -0.52 8.85
C SER A 119 -28.78 -1.24 7.52
N ILE A 120 -29.85 -1.93 7.11
CA ILE A 120 -30.02 -2.51 5.78
C ILE A 120 -31.18 -1.82 5.06
N GLU A 121 -32.04 -1.12 5.80
CA GLU A 121 -33.34 -0.69 5.30
C GLU A 121 -33.26 0.55 4.41
N HIS A 122 -32.19 1.33 4.49
CA HIS A 122 -32.03 2.50 3.65
C HIS A 122 -30.59 2.64 3.19
N ASN A 123 -30.40 2.69 1.86
CA ASN A 123 -29.17 3.07 1.16
C ASN A 123 -28.89 4.58 1.36
N ASP A 124 -29.12 5.06 2.58
CA ASP A 124 -29.12 6.44 2.98
C ASP A 124 -27.69 6.87 3.18
N ASN A 125 -27.27 7.88 2.42
CA ASN A 125 -26.04 8.59 2.69
C ASN A 125 -26.08 9.19 4.10
N TYR A 126 -25.42 8.54 5.06
CA TYR A 126 -25.31 8.90 6.46
C TYR A 126 -24.21 9.95 6.69
N ARG A 127 -24.26 10.62 7.85
CA ARG A 127 -23.16 11.44 8.38
C ARG A 127 -23.01 11.21 9.87
N VAL A 128 -21.79 11.29 10.40
CA VAL A 128 -21.56 11.45 11.83
C VAL A 128 -21.61 12.94 12.17
N SER A 129 -22.32 13.28 13.24
CA SER A 129 -22.43 14.65 13.72
C SER A 129 -22.16 14.76 15.21
N ILE A 130 -21.49 15.84 15.59
CA ILE A 130 -21.30 16.26 16.97
C ILE A 130 -21.76 17.70 17.13
N ASN A 131 -22.30 18.02 18.30
CA ASN A 131 -22.67 19.38 18.66
C ASN A 131 -21.80 19.81 19.84
N PHE A 132 -21.04 20.88 19.66
CA PHE A 132 -20.19 21.47 20.69
C PHE A 132 -20.45 22.97 20.75
N GLU A 133 -20.80 23.47 21.94
CA GLU A 133 -21.10 24.89 22.18
C GLU A 133 -22.11 25.53 21.20
N GLY A 134 -23.06 24.74 20.72
CA GLY A 134 -24.10 25.18 19.78
C GLY A 134 -23.66 25.16 18.31
N VAL A 135 -22.42 24.78 18.02
CA VAL A 135 -21.91 24.57 16.66
C VAL A 135 -21.98 23.08 16.33
N GLN A 136 -22.71 22.77 15.25
CA GLN A 136 -22.80 21.42 14.73
C GLN A 136 -21.66 21.17 13.72
N GLN A 137 -20.83 20.17 13.99
CA GLN A 137 -19.86 19.64 13.03
C GLN A 137 -20.39 18.33 12.46
N GLN A 138 -20.11 18.09 11.17
CA GLN A 138 -20.57 16.92 10.44
C GLN A 138 -19.44 16.36 9.56
N SER A 139 -19.40 15.05 9.43
CA SER A 139 -18.52 14.37 8.48
C SER A 139 -19.00 14.50 7.03
N ALA A 140 -18.13 14.10 6.09
CA ALA A 140 -18.56 13.70 4.75
C ALA A 140 -19.64 12.60 4.80
N ARG A 141 -20.35 12.42 3.68
CA ARG A 141 -21.40 11.38 3.56
C ARG A 141 -20.78 10.00 3.34
N PHE A 142 -21.42 8.97 3.86
CA PHE A 142 -21.04 7.57 3.63
C PHE A 142 -22.25 6.65 3.59
N ALA A 143 -22.10 5.49 2.96
CA ALA A 143 -23.11 4.44 2.93
C ALA A 143 -22.89 3.38 4.02
N ILE A 144 -23.95 2.65 4.37
CA ILE A 144 -23.86 1.40 5.14
C ILE A 144 -24.64 0.35 4.36
N ALA A 145 -23.98 -0.70 3.90
CA ALA A 145 -24.59 -1.74 3.08
C ALA A 145 -23.89 -3.10 3.23
N LYS A 146 -24.38 -4.15 2.57
CA LYS A 146 -23.69 -5.44 2.50
C LYS A 146 -22.67 -5.43 1.37
N GLN A 147 -21.46 -5.91 1.63
CA GLN A 147 -20.35 -5.97 0.67
C GLN A 147 -20.14 -4.58 0.04
N ALA A 148 -20.31 -3.55 0.86
CA ALA A 148 -20.48 -2.17 0.45
C ALA A 148 -19.26 -1.63 -0.28
N LEU A 149 -18.06 -1.92 0.25
CA LEU A 149 -16.83 -1.47 -0.38
C LEU A 149 -16.64 -2.13 -1.75
N PHE A 150 -16.68 -3.47 -1.81
CA PHE A 150 -16.55 -4.20 -3.08
C PHE A 150 -17.57 -3.71 -4.13
N ARG A 151 -18.86 -3.66 -3.77
CA ARG A 151 -19.92 -3.25 -4.71
C ARG A 151 -19.79 -1.82 -5.19
N SER A 152 -19.25 -0.92 -4.37
CA SER A 152 -19.10 0.48 -4.73
C SER A 152 -17.83 0.77 -5.53
N THR A 153 -16.77 -0.04 -5.40
CA THR A 153 -15.46 0.28 -5.99
C THR A 153 -15.05 -0.61 -7.17
N THR A 154 -15.50 -1.86 -7.25
CA THR A 154 -14.96 -2.84 -8.23
C THR A 154 -15.08 -2.40 -9.68
N SER A 155 -16.20 -1.76 -10.07
CA SER A 155 -16.36 -1.25 -11.45
C SER A 155 -15.31 -0.18 -11.80
N SER A 156 -15.06 0.75 -10.89
CA SER A 156 -14.04 1.79 -11.09
C SER A 156 -12.63 1.24 -11.00
N LEU A 157 -12.36 0.24 -10.15
CA LEU A 157 -11.07 -0.45 -10.10
C LEU A 157 -10.77 -1.15 -11.44
N LEU A 158 -11.75 -1.86 -12.03
CA LEU A 158 -11.59 -2.43 -13.37
C LEU A 158 -11.39 -1.36 -14.44
N SER A 159 -12.11 -0.24 -14.34
CA SER A 159 -11.92 0.90 -15.25
C SER A 159 -10.52 1.50 -15.11
N TYR A 160 -9.96 1.54 -13.90
CA TYR A 160 -8.58 1.94 -13.65
C TYR A 160 -7.59 0.99 -14.34
N PHE A 161 -7.68 -0.32 -14.10
CA PHE A 161 -6.78 -1.27 -14.75
C PHE A 161 -6.90 -1.21 -16.27
N ASN A 162 -8.12 -1.14 -16.81
CA ASN A 162 -8.33 -0.99 -18.24
C ASN A 162 -7.75 0.32 -18.79
N GLY A 163 -7.95 1.44 -18.11
CA GLY A 163 -7.40 2.74 -18.50
C GLY A 163 -5.88 2.87 -18.29
N SER A 164 -5.29 1.99 -17.48
CA SER A 164 -3.84 1.89 -17.28
C SER A 164 -3.17 0.95 -18.27
N ARG A 165 -3.88 0.34 -19.22
CA ARG A 165 -3.24 -0.53 -20.23
C ARG A 165 -2.16 0.23 -21.00
N ASN A 166 -1.04 -0.43 -21.24
CA ASN A 166 0.01 0.08 -22.12
C ASN A 166 -0.34 -0.31 -23.56
N ASP A 167 -1.37 0.34 -24.09
CA ASP A 167 -1.93 0.08 -25.42
C ASP A 167 -2.11 1.35 -26.26
N GLU A 168 -1.62 2.50 -25.77
CA GLU A 168 -1.43 3.69 -26.59
C GLU A 168 -0.51 3.38 -27.78
N GLU A 169 -0.93 3.77 -28.98
CA GLU A 169 -0.32 3.31 -30.24
C GLU A 169 1.19 3.48 -30.27
N TYR A 170 1.74 4.61 -29.80
CA TYR A 170 3.18 4.85 -29.78
C TYR A 170 3.93 3.79 -28.96
N ASN A 171 3.57 3.63 -27.68
CA ASN A 171 4.21 2.66 -26.78
C ASN A 171 3.95 1.23 -27.24
N TYR A 172 2.73 0.92 -27.65
CA TYR A 172 2.34 -0.41 -28.09
C TYR A 172 3.12 -0.87 -29.33
N GLN A 173 3.35 0.01 -30.32
CA GLN A 173 4.16 -0.33 -31.49
C GLN A 173 5.65 -0.42 -31.15
N GLN A 174 6.17 0.46 -30.30
CA GLN A 174 7.57 0.40 -29.87
C GLN A 174 7.87 -0.90 -29.12
N ASP A 175 6.97 -1.31 -28.22
CA ASP A 175 7.16 -2.48 -27.37
C ASP A 175 7.04 -3.81 -28.14
N LYS A 176 6.56 -3.82 -29.39
CA LYS A 176 6.61 -5.02 -30.26
C LYS A 176 8.02 -5.37 -30.73
N HIS A 177 8.95 -4.43 -30.67
CA HIS A 177 10.32 -4.64 -31.12
C HIS A 177 11.29 -3.76 -30.32
N ILE A 178 11.44 -4.07 -29.04
CA ILE A 178 12.28 -3.33 -28.12
C ILE A 178 13.60 -4.06 -27.85
N ARG A 179 14.66 -3.31 -27.63
CA ARG A 179 15.99 -3.85 -27.36
C ARG A 179 16.12 -4.27 -25.90
N ILE A 180 16.84 -5.35 -25.66
CA ILE A 180 17.36 -5.67 -24.32
C ILE A 180 18.62 -4.82 -24.10
N PHE A 181 18.66 -4.08 -22.99
CA PHE A 181 19.73 -3.16 -22.66
C PHE A 181 21.12 -3.81 -22.81
N ASP A 182 22.05 -3.03 -23.36
CA ASP A 182 23.42 -3.44 -23.73
C ASP A 182 23.57 -4.67 -24.65
N THR A 183 22.51 -5.05 -25.37
CA THR A 183 22.57 -6.12 -26.38
C THR A 183 22.05 -5.66 -27.75
N GLN A 184 22.22 -6.53 -28.76
CA GLN A 184 21.58 -6.42 -30.08
C GLN A 184 20.36 -7.35 -30.20
N ARG A 185 19.83 -7.83 -29.06
CA ARG A 185 18.65 -8.70 -29.02
C ARG A 185 17.40 -7.85 -28.89
N TYR A 186 16.40 -8.17 -29.72
CA TYR A 186 15.10 -7.51 -29.72
C TYR A 186 14.00 -8.50 -29.36
N VAL A 187 12.99 -8.00 -28.67
CA VAL A 187 11.86 -8.79 -28.15
C VAL A 187 10.54 -8.06 -28.34
N ASP A 188 9.45 -8.82 -28.43
CA ASP A 188 8.09 -8.31 -28.31
C ASP A 188 7.67 -8.42 -26.85
N VAL A 189 7.43 -7.27 -26.22
CA VAL A 189 6.91 -7.13 -24.87
C VAL A 189 5.70 -6.21 -24.87
N SER A 190 4.95 -6.14 -25.98
CA SER A 190 3.75 -5.30 -26.12
C SER A 190 2.60 -5.75 -25.21
N GLY A 191 1.79 -4.79 -24.73
CA GLY A 191 0.71 -5.02 -23.76
C GLY A 191 1.15 -4.76 -22.32
N GLY A 192 0.39 -5.28 -21.35
CA GLY A 192 0.57 -4.98 -19.93
C GLY A 192 -0.03 -3.64 -19.52
N TRP A 193 0.43 -3.07 -18.42
CA TRP A 193 -0.09 -1.81 -17.87
C TRP A 193 1.03 -0.82 -17.61
N ASN A 194 0.75 0.47 -17.81
CA ASN A 194 1.54 1.57 -17.27
C ASN A 194 1.55 1.44 -15.74
N ASP A 195 2.73 1.58 -15.15
CA ASP A 195 2.92 1.34 -13.72
C ASP A 195 2.27 2.40 -12.85
N ALA A 196 2.39 3.65 -13.28
CA ALA A 196 1.94 4.82 -12.53
C ALA A 196 1.39 5.90 -13.46
N GLY A 197 0.69 6.86 -12.88
CA GLY A 197 0.13 7.99 -13.62
C GLY A 197 1.17 8.86 -14.35
N GLY A 198 2.40 8.92 -13.84
CA GLY A 198 3.52 9.64 -14.43
C GLY A 198 4.57 8.73 -15.07
N ASP A 199 4.34 7.42 -15.11
CA ASP A 199 5.31 6.44 -15.62
C ASP A 199 4.65 5.41 -16.54
N THR A 200 4.97 5.49 -17.83
CA THR A 200 4.53 4.50 -18.83
C THR A 200 5.41 3.26 -18.89
N GLY A 201 6.42 3.16 -18.02
CA GLY A 201 7.18 1.95 -17.79
C GLY A 201 6.30 0.79 -17.32
N LYS A 202 6.80 -0.42 -17.50
CA LYS A 202 6.12 -1.67 -17.12
C LYS A 202 7.03 -2.51 -16.25
N TYR A 203 6.54 -2.95 -15.10
CA TYR A 203 7.39 -3.53 -14.07
C TYR A 203 6.79 -4.80 -13.51
N LEU A 204 7.57 -5.88 -13.51
CA LEU A 204 7.35 -6.97 -12.57
C LEU A 204 7.74 -6.55 -11.15
N SER A 205 8.86 -5.83 -11.03
CA SER A 205 9.34 -5.19 -9.81
C SER A 205 10.38 -4.09 -10.15
N HIS A 206 10.79 -3.31 -9.15
CA HIS A 206 11.96 -2.43 -9.18
C HIS A 206 12.60 -2.35 -7.78
N LEU A 207 13.59 -1.46 -7.57
CA LEU A 207 14.37 -1.33 -6.32
C LEU A 207 15.19 -2.58 -5.96
N SER A 208 15.46 -3.45 -6.94
CA SER A 208 16.13 -4.74 -6.73
C SER A 208 17.51 -4.63 -6.08
N TYR A 209 18.25 -3.56 -6.41
CA TYR A 209 19.55 -3.27 -5.80
C TYR A 209 19.50 -3.05 -4.28
N ALA A 210 18.34 -2.66 -3.75
CA ALA A 210 18.09 -2.49 -2.32
C ALA A 210 17.69 -3.80 -1.62
N ASN A 211 17.49 -4.89 -2.38
CA ASN A 211 17.18 -6.27 -1.99
C ASN A 211 15.86 -6.48 -1.24
N TYR A 212 15.57 -5.67 -0.22
CA TYR A 212 14.47 -5.85 0.73
C TYR A 212 13.27 -4.93 0.47
N MET A 213 13.25 -4.29 -0.70
CA MET A 213 12.31 -3.22 -1.05
C MET A 213 11.54 -3.53 -2.35
N ASN A 214 11.70 -4.72 -2.93
CA ASN A 214 11.07 -5.13 -4.18
C ASN A 214 9.54 -5.24 -4.04
N PRO A 215 8.75 -4.36 -4.69
CA PRO A 215 7.30 -4.53 -4.72
C PRO A 215 6.87 -5.49 -5.83
N GLN A 216 5.82 -6.27 -5.58
CA GLN A 216 5.16 -7.04 -6.63
C GLN A 216 4.16 -6.14 -7.38
N GLN A 217 4.46 -5.86 -8.66
CA GLN A 217 3.73 -4.86 -9.46
C GLN A 217 2.78 -5.51 -10.47
N LEU A 218 3.07 -5.40 -11.76
CA LEU A 218 2.16 -5.73 -12.86
C LEU A 218 1.61 -7.17 -12.77
N ALA A 219 2.48 -8.15 -12.51
CA ALA A 219 2.05 -9.54 -12.39
C ALA A 219 1.02 -9.77 -11.27
N MET A 220 1.10 -9.00 -10.19
CA MET A 220 0.17 -9.10 -9.07
C MET A 220 -1.24 -8.65 -9.46
N VAL A 221 -1.37 -7.71 -10.42
CA VAL A 221 -2.67 -7.26 -10.96
C VAL A 221 -3.43 -8.44 -11.56
N ALA A 222 -2.81 -9.17 -12.48
CA ALA A 222 -3.43 -10.31 -13.16
C ALA A 222 -3.83 -11.42 -12.16
N TRP A 223 -2.97 -11.71 -11.18
CA TRP A 223 -3.29 -12.66 -10.12
C TRP A 223 -4.48 -12.17 -9.26
N ALA A 224 -4.52 -10.89 -8.89
CA ALA A 224 -5.55 -10.31 -8.03
C ALA A 224 -6.93 -10.27 -8.69
N LEU A 225 -6.99 -9.92 -9.98
CA LEU A 225 -8.24 -9.95 -10.75
C LEU A 225 -8.81 -11.36 -10.83
N ALA A 226 -7.96 -12.35 -11.13
CA ALA A 226 -8.36 -13.74 -11.20
C ALA A 226 -8.77 -14.30 -9.83
N TYR A 227 -8.02 -13.95 -8.77
CA TYR A 227 -8.38 -14.27 -7.39
C TYR A 227 -9.76 -13.72 -7.05
N SER A 228 -9.95 -12.42 -7.28
CA SER A 228 -11.19 -11.73 -6.93
C SER A 228 -12.40 -12.36 -7.61
N TYR A 229 -12.32 -12.60 -8.93
CA TYR A 229 -13.41 -13.23 -9.66
C TYR A 229 -13.72 -14.66 -9.17
N GLN A 230 -12.69 -15.47 -8.88
CA GLN A 230 -12.88 -16.85 -8.44
C GLN A 230 -13.43 -16.98 -7.02
N GLU A 231 -13.10 -16.04 -6.13
CA GLU A 231 -13.57 -16.07 -4.73
C GLU A 231 -15.00 -15.53 -4.58
N VAL A 232 -15.40 -14.52 -5.38
CA VAL A 232 -16.75 -13.93 -5.32
C VAL A 232 -17.42 -13.80 -6.70
N PRO A 233 -17.54 -14.88 -7.50
CA PRO A 233 -18.04 -14.81 -8.88
C PRO A 233 -19.47 -14.25 -8.95
N HIS A 234 -20.31 -14.58 -7.96
CA HIS A 234 -21.68 -14.08 -7.87
C HIS A 234 -21.76 -12.56 -7.78
N LEU A 235 -20.79 -11.88 -7.13
CA LEU A 235 -20.78 -10.42 -7.06
C LEU A 235 -20.40 -9.79 -8.39
N TYR A 236 -19.49 -10.40 -9.14
CA TYR A 236 -19.16 -9.96 -10.49
C TYR A 236 -20.36 -10.13 -11.44
N ASP A 237 -21.10 -11.22 -11.33
CA ASP A 237 -22.31 -11.46 -12.13
C ASP A 237 -23.40 -10.43 -11.81
N GLU A 238 -23.67 -10.16 -10.52
CA GLU A 238 -24.64 -9.15 -10.08
C GLU A 238 -24.28 -7.74 -10.54
N LEU A 239 -22.98 -7.40 -10.55
CA LEU A 239 -22.47 -6.13 -11.03
C LEU A 239 -22.32 -6.08 -12.57
N LYS A 240 -22.52 -7.20 -13.27
CA LYS A 240 -22.31 -7.37 -14.72
C LYS A 240 -20.87 -7.05 -15.16
N LEU A 241 -19.90 -7.49 -14.35
CA LEU A 241 -18.48 -7.24 -14.56
C LEU A 241 -17.69 -8.50 -14.96
N THR A 242 -18.35 -9.66 -15.07
CA THR A 242 -17.72 -10.95 -15.36
C THR A 242 -16.89 -10.93 -16.65
N ASP A 243 -17.42 -10.38 -17.74
CA ASP A 243 -16.65 -10.29 -18.99
C ASP A 243 -15.44 -9.37 -18.84
N ALA A 244 -15.64 -8.18 -18.24
CA ALA A 244 -14.58 -7.21 -18.05
C ALA A 244 -13.42 -7.73 -17.19
N VAL A 245 -13.70 -8.39 -16.05
CA VAL A 245 -12.65 -8.94 -15.19
C VAL A 245 -11.91 -10.09 -15.87
N VAL A 246 -12.61 -10.98 -16.57
CA VAL A 246 -11.99 -12.11 -17.26
C VAL A 246 -11.10 -11.63 -18.41
N ASP A 247 -11.55 -10.65 -19.18
CA ASP A 247 -10.76 -10.06 -20.27
C ASP A 247 -9.50 -9.35 -19.73
N GLU A 248 -9.61 -8.65 -18.60
CA GLU A 248 -8.48 -7.96 -17.96
C GLU A 248 -7.46 -8.95 -17.34
N VAL A 249 -7.91 -10.11 -16.84
CA VAL A 249 -7.00 -11.20 -16.43
C VAL A 249 -6.18 -11.70 -17.62
N PHE A 250 -6.83 -11.97 -18.75
CA PHE A 250 -6.13 -12.51 -19.92
C PHE A 250 -5.22 -11.49 -20.58
N TRP A 251 -5.58 -10.20 -20.56
CA TRP A 251 -4.67 -9.13 -20.97
C TRP A 251 -3.33 -9.19 -20.22
N GLY A 252 -3.38 -9.35 -18.89
CA GLY A 252 -2.19 -9.52 -18.07
C GLY A 252 -1.44 -10.82 -18.36
N ALA A 253 -2.16 -11.95 -18.46
CA ALA A 253 -1.55 -13.24 -18.73
C ALA A 253 -0.84 -13.29 -20.10
N ASP A 254 -1.40 -12.64 -21.12
CA ASP A 254 -0.79 -12.51 -22.44
C ASP A 254 0.51 -11.72 -22.40
N TYR A 255 0.55 -10.63 -21.62
CA TYR A 255 1.79 -9.89 -21.39
C TYR A 255 2.85 -10.75 -20.70
N LEU A 256 2.47 -11.48 -19.65
CA LEU A 256 3.39 -12.38 -18.92
C LEU A 256 3.97 -13.48 -19.82
N HIS A 257 3.19 -14.01 -20.76
CA HIS A 257 3.71 -14.92 -21.79
C HIS A 257 4.81 -14.26 -22.63
N LYS A 258 4.57 -13.03 -23.13
CA LYS A 258 5.52 -12.32 -24.01
C LYS A 258 6.83 -11.97 -23.32
N ILE A 259 6.80 -11.65 -22.03
CA ILE A 259 8.01 -11.31 -21.27
C ILE A 259 8.74 -12.52 -20.68
N LEU A 260 8.25 -13.74 -20.91
CA LEU A 260 8.94 -14.97 -20.52
C LEU A 260 10.00 -15.34 -21.58
N ASP A 261 11.26 -15.32 -21.19
CA ASP A 261 12.36 -15.71 -22.06
C ASP A 261 12.30 -17.20 -22.44
N PRO A 262 12.76 -17.60 -23.64
CA PRO A 262 12.94 -18.99 -24.02
C PRO A 262 13.78 -19.83 -23.03
N GLN A 263 14.66 -19.21 -22.23
CA GLN A 263 15.39 -19.89 -21.16
C GLN A 263 14.53 -20.19 -19.92
N GLY A 264 13.51 -19.38 -19.62
CA GLY A 264 12.58 -19.60 -18.50
C GLY A 264 12.56 -18.51 -17.42
N TYR A 265 13.32 -17.42 -17.56
CA TYR A 265 13.18 -16.25 -16.69
C TYR A 265 12.26 -15.19 -17.31
N PHE A 266 11.65 -14.34 -16.49
CA PHE A 266 10.93 -13.16 -16.97
C PHE A 266 11.83 -11.94 -17.07
N TYR A 267 11.51 -11.03 -17.98
CA TYR A 267 12.08 -9.68 -17.99
C TYR A 267 11.47 -8.83 -16.87
N MET A 268 12.32 -8.11 -16.12
CA MET A 268 11.90 -7.37 -14.94
C MET A 268 11.20 -6.05 -15.28
N THR A 269 11.79 -5.23 -16.18
CA THR A 269 11.23 -3.92 -16.51
C THR A 269 11.37 -3.57 -17.99
N VAL A 270 10.37 -2.84 -18.50
CA VAL A 270 10.44 -2.06 -19.74
C VAL A 270 10.45 -0.59 -19.33
N PHE A 271 11.55 0.12 -19.58
CA PHE A 271 11.81 1.41 -18.93
C PHE A 271 12.51 2.41 -19.85
N ASP A 272 12.07 3.67 -19.80
CA ASP A 272 12.55 4.81 -20.59
C ASP A 272 13.00 6.00 -19.73
N LYS A 273 13.42 5.74 -18.48
CA LYS A 273 13.85 6.79 -17.51
C LYS A 273 12.80 7.87 -17.32
N TRP A 274 11.53 7.49 -17.18
CA TRP A 274 10.41 8.43 -17.03
C TRP A 274 10.37 9.44 -18.19
N ASN A 275 10.68 8.97 -19.40
CA ASN A 275 10.82 9.77 -20.61
C ASN A 275 11.81 10.96 -20.48
N THR A 276 12.84 10.85 -19.63
CA THR A 276 13.83 11.92 -19.44
C THR A 276 14.93 11.86 -20.52
N GLY A 277 15.26 13.03 -21.08
CA GLY A 277 16.41 13.19 -21.96
C GLY A 277 16.38 12.37 -23.26
N ASN A 278 15.18 12.01 -23.76
CA ASN A 278 15.00 11.11 -24.91
C ASN A 278 15.67 9.74 -24.71
N ALA A 279 15.65 9.21 -23.47
CA ALA A 279 16.18 7.89 -23.19
C ALA A 279 15.46 6.82 -24.03
N GLU A 280 16.24 5.84 -24.49
CA GLU A 280 15.68 4.71 -25.24
C GLU A 280 14.87 3.83 -24.30
N ARG A 281 13.60 3.59 -24.64
CA ARG A 281 12.80 2.56 -23.98
C ARG A 281 13.43 1.19 -24.24
N VAL A 282 13.83 0.48 -23.18
CA VAL A 282 14.52 -0.81 -23.27
C VAL A 282 14.00 -1.80 -22.22
N VAL A 283 14.22 -3.09 -22.46
CA VAL A 283 14.15 -4.10 -21.39
C VAL A 283 15.42 -4.01 -20.54
N THR A 284 15.28 -3.77 -19.24
CA THR A 284 16.40 -3.46 -18.35
C THR A 284 16.09 -3.78 -16.88
N ALA A 285 17.06 -3.56 -16.01
CA ALA A 285 16.86 -3.14 -14.62
C ALA A 285 17.41 -1.72 -14.42
N TYR A 286 17.25 -1.12 -13.25
CA TYR A 286 17.86 0.17 -12.96
C TYR A 286 18.20 0.39 -11.48
N VAL A 287 19.05 1.39 -11.23
CA VAL A 287 19.51 1.82 -9.90
C VAL A 287 19.35 3.33 -9.73
N GLY A 288 19.03 3.75 -8.51
CA GLY A 288 19.02 5.16 -8.10
C GLY A 288 17.83 5.97 -8.62
N LEU A 289 17.76 7.22 -8.16
CA LEU A 289 16.73 8.19 -8.55
C LEU A 289 16.90 8.62 -10.02
N GLU A 290 18.11 8.51 -10.56
CA GLU A 290 18.44 8.88 -11.95
C GLU A 290 18.07 7.79 -12.97
N GLY A 291 17.61 6.62 -12.51
CA GLY A 291 17.17 5.55 -13.42
C GLY A 291 18.32 4.94 -14.22
N ILE A 292 19.48 4.71 -13.59
CA ILE A 292 20.67 4.19 -14.28
C ILE A 292 20.42 2.74 -14.71
N TYR A 293 20.35 2.49 -16.01
CA TYR A 293 20.14 1.16 -16.58
C TYR A 293 21.22 0.16 -16.18
N THR A 294 20.82 -1.10 -16.02
CA THR A 294 21.72 -2.23 -15.76
C THR A 294 21.26 -3.48 -16.52
N GLU A 295 22.19 -4.41 -16.73
CA GLU A 295 21.94 -5.69 -17.39
C GLU A 295 21.19 -6.72 -16.52
N LYS A 296 20.80 -6.38 -15.29
CA LYS A 296 20.14 -7.30 -14.34
C LYS A 296 18.64 -7.45 -14.59
N TYR A 297 18.24 -7.62 -15.84
CA TYR A 297 16.84 -7.65 -16.26
C TYR A 297 16.13 -8.99 -16.04
N GLN A 298 16.83 -10.05 -15.61
CA GLN A 298 16.20 -11.33 -15.26
C GLN A 298 15.57 -11.24 -13.87
N SER A 299 14.28 -11.58 -13.76
CA SER A 299 13.58 -11.55 -12.47
C SER A 299 13.80 -12.82 -11.64
N ALA A 300 14.33 -12.64 -10.43
CA ALA A 300 14.19 -13.55 -9.29
C ALA A 300 12.72 -13.62 -8.79
N PHE A 301 12.42 -14.57 -7.90
CA PHE A 301 11.12 -14.71 -7.24
C PHE A 301 10.69 -13.38 -6.62
N ARG A 302 11.56 -12.73 -5.83
CA ARG A 302 11.27 -11.41 -5.23
C ARG A 302 11.09 -10.26 -6.21
N GLN A 303 11.63 -10.39 -7.43
CA GLN A 303 11.61 -9.35 -8.47
C GLN A 303 10.39 -9.52 -9.40
N GLY A 304 9.24 -9.97 -8.84
CA GLY A 304 7.97 -10.13 -9.54
C GLY A 304 7.77 -11.48 -10.24
N ALA A 305 8.78 -12.34 -10.36
CA ALA A 305 8.63 -13.63 -11.05
C ALA A 305 7.72 -14.60 -10.29
N GLY A 306 7.72 -14.60 -8.96
CA GLY A 306 6.83 -15.47 -8.19
C GLY A 306 5.36 -15.12 -8.42
N SER A 307 5.02 -13.84 -8.40
CA SER A 307 3.68 -13.35 -8.75
C SER A 307 3.32 -13.64 -10.20
N ALA A 308 4.27 -13.55 -11.14
CA ALA A 308 4.05 -13.86 -12.55
C ALA A 308 3.69 -15.35 -12.77
N ILE A 309 4.42 -16.25 -12.13
CA ILE A 309 4.13 -17.70 -12.14
C ILE A 309 2.74 -17.95 -11.56
N ALA A 310 2.43 -17.35 -10.41
CA ALA A 310 1.13 -17.49 -9.76
C ALA A 310 -0.02 -16.99 -10.65
N ALA A 311 0.15 -15.84 -11.29
CA ALA A 311 -0.83 -15.25 -12.20
C ALA A 311 -1.11 -16.16 -13.40
N LEU A 312 -0.06 -16.67 -14.07
CA LEU A 312 -0.18 -17.58 -15.22
C LEU A 312 -0.86 -18.91 -14.83
N ALA A 313 -0.45 -19.50 -13.70
CA ALA A 313 -1.08 -20.72 -13.19
C ALA A 313 -2.58 -20.49 -12.91
N ARG A 314 -2.93 -19.37 -12.28
CA ARG A 314 -4.33 -19.04 -11.99
C ARG A 314 -5.16 -18.72 -13.24
N ALA A 315 -4.58 -18.00 -14.19
CA ALA A 315 -5.20 -17.71 -15.49
C ALA A 315 -5.51 -19.00 -16.27
N SER A 316 -4.65 -20.03 -16.18
CA SER A 316 -4.93 -21.32 -16.80
C SER A 316 -6.17 -22.02 -16.22
N VAL A 317 -6.37 -21.92 -14.90
CA VAL A 317 -7.55 -22.44 -14.21
C VAL A 317 -8.79 -21.66 -14.62
N LEU A 318 -8.68 -20.33 -14.71
CA LEU A 318 -9.77 -19.46 -15.17
C LEU A 318 -10.19 -19.78 -16.62
N ALA A 319 -9.23 -19.97 -17.52
CA ALA A 319 -9.48 -20.33 -18.91
C ALA A 319 -10.26 -21.65 -19.00
N LYS A 320 -9.84 -22.66 -18.24
CA LYS A 320 -10.55 -23.94 -18.16
C LYS A 320 -11.98 -23.80 -17.62
N ALA A 321 -12.17 -22.99 -16.57
CA ALA A 321 -13.46 -22.81 -15.92
C ALA A 321 -14.47 -22.04 -16.78
N THR A 322 -14.00 -21.05 -17.55
CA THR A 322 -14.84 -20.15 -18.35
C THR A 322 -14.98 -20.57 -19.81
N GLY A 323 -14.08 -21.43 -20.31
CA GLY A 323 -13.96 -21.73 -21.74
C GLY A 323 -13.44 -20.57 -22.59
N LYS A 324 -12.98 -19.48 -21.95
CA LYS A 324 -12.39 -18.31 -22.59
C LYS A 324 -10.86 -18.36 -22.53
N GLN A 325 -10.19 -17.56 -23.36
CA GLN A 325 -8.74 -17.42 -23.40
C GLN A 325 -8.36 -16.03 -23.92
N GLY A 326 -7.10 -15.62 -23.70
CA GLY A 326 -6.54 -14.42 -24.33
C GLY A 326 -6.01 -14.68 -25.73
N GLN A 327 -4.96 -13.95 -26.10
CA GLN A 327 -4.14 -14.23 -27.28
C GLN A 327 -3.51 -15.62 -27.20
N PHE A 328 -3.17 -16.09 -25.99
CA PHE A 328 -2.64 -17.42 -25.74
C PHE A 328 -3.63 -18.30 -24.97
N SER A 329 -3.55 -19.61 -25.19
CA SER A 329 -4.43 -20.60 -24.55
C SER A 329 -4.09 -20.80 -23.06
N GLY A 330 -5.07 -21.25 -22.27
CA GLY A 330 -4.86 -21.64 -20.87
C GLY A 330 -3.74 -22.68 -20.68
N GLU A 331 -3.62 -23.64 -21.60
CA GLU A 331 -2.55 -24.64 -21.61
C GLU A 331 -1.15 -24.02 -21.76
N GLN A 332 -1.06 -22.96 -22.56
CA GLN A 332 0.19 -22.22 -22.76
C GLN A 332 0.58 -21.46 -21.49
N TYR A 333 -0.37 -20.77 -20.85
CA TYR A 333 -0.11 -20.13 -19.56
C TYR A 333 0.38 -21.12 -18.49
N LEU A 334 -0.24 -22.30 -18.39
CA LEU A 334 0.21 -23.32 -17.44
C LEU A 334 1.62 -23.82 -17.77
N LYS A 335 1.93 -24.05 -19.05
CA LYS A 335 3.25 -24.47 -19.51
C LYS A 335 4.32 -23.43 -19.13
N ASP A 336 4.01 -22.15 -19.31
CA ASP A 336 4.90 -21.04 -19.00
C ASP A 336 5.14 -20.91 -17.49
N ALA A 337 4.07 -21.02 -16.69
CA ALA A 337 4.16 -21.03 -15.23
C ALA A 337 5.08 -22.15 -14.73
N LYS A 338 4.89 -23.39 -15.23
CA LYS A 338 5.74 -24.53 -14.88
C LYS A 338 7.20 -24.30 -15.26
N LYS A 339 7.43 -23.85 -16.50
CA LYS A 339 8.78 -23.60 -17.02
C LYS A 339 9.52 -22.59 -16.16
N ALA A 340 8.88 -21.45 -15.85
CA ALA A 340 9.49 -20.41 -15.05
C ALA A 340 9.73 -20.84 -13.59
N PHE A 341 8.79 -21.59 -13.01
CA PHE A 341 8.97 -22.15 -11.68
C PHE A 341 10.17 -23.09 -11.61
N HIS A 342 10.28 -24.05 -12.52
CA HIS A 342 11.42 -24.96 -12.58
C HIS A 342 12.73 -24.22 -12.81
N HIS A 343 12.73 -23.21 -13.69
CA HIS A 343 13.89 -22.38 -13.94
C HIS A 343 14.44 -21.73 -12.68
N LEU A 344 13.57 -21.20 -11.81
CA LEU A 344 13.98 -20.49 -10.58
C LEU A 344 14.16 -21.40 -9.37
N ASN A 345 13.34 -22.45 -9.24
CA ASN A 345 13.29 -23.31 -8.05
C ASN A 345 14.30 -24.46 -8.09
N ASP A 346 14.53 -25.06 -9.25
CA ASP A 346 15.33 -26.27 -9.37
C ASP A 346 16.82 -25.96 -9.16
N ASN A 347 17.65 -27.01 -9.09
CA ASN A 347 19.09 -26.90 -8.86
C ASN A 347 19.43 -26.05 -7.62
N GLN A 348 18.68 -26.21 -6.53
CA GLN A 348 18.89 -25.46 -5.28
C GLN A 348 18.74 -23.93 -5.45
N ALA A 349 17.79 -23.53 -6.31
CA ALA A 349 17.49 -22.14 -6.63
C ALA A 349 18.70 -21.34 -7.13
N GLN A 350 19.65 -21.98 -7.83
CA GLN A 350 20.87 -21.33 -8.33
C GLN A 350 20.56 -20.19 -9.31
N ASN A 351 19.60 -20.38 -10.22
CA ASN A 351 19.17 -19.31 -11.12
C ASN A 351 18.50 -18.17 -10.35
N ASN A 352 17.65 -18.47 -9.35
CA ASN A 352 17.05 -17.43 -8.51
C ASN A 352 18.15 -16.59 -7.85
N LYS A 353 19.09 -17.25 -7.16
CA LYS A 353 20.23 -16.59 -6.50
C LYS A 353 21.15 -15.84 -7.48
N ALA A 354 21.25 -16.27 -8.73
CA ALA A 354 22.03 -15.56 -9.74
C ALA A 354 21.37 -14.24 -10.16
N TYR A 355 20.04 -14.12 -10.04
CA TYR A 355 19.27 -12.93 -10.41
C TYR A 355 19.09 -11.95 -9.26
N THR A 356 19.25 -12.43 -8.02
CA THR A 356 19.22 -11.58 -6.83
C THR A 356 20.48 -10.70 -6.75
N ASP A 357 20.31 -9.40 -6.47
CA ASP A 357 21.42 -8.44 -6.48
C ASP A 357 22.54 -8.77 -5.48
N ASP A 358 22.20 -9.40 -4.36
CA ASP A 358 23.09 -9.82 -3.28
C ASP A 358 23.43 -11.32 -3.28
N GLY A 359 22.93 -12.08 -4.25
CA GLY A 359 23.14 -13.53 -4.33
C GLY A 359 22.40 -14.36 -3.27
N LYS A 360 21.49 -13.75 -2.49
CA LYS A 360 20.80 -14.41 -1.37
C LYS A 360 19.30 -14.30 -1.48
N GLU A 361 18.58 -15.35 -1.11
CA GLU A 361 17.12 -15.30 -0.98
C GLU A 361 16.73 -14.64 0.34
N ASN A 362 15.69 -13.83 0.30
CA ASN A 362 15.17 -13.11 1.46
C ASN A 362 13.67 -13.39 1.65
N ILE A 363 13.01 -12.73 2.60
CA ILE A 363 11.58 -12.99 2.88
C ILE A 363 10.66 -12.80 1.67
N ILE A 364 11.01 -11.90 0.74
CA ILE A 364 10.22 -11.59 -0.45
C ILE A 364 10.30 -12.73 -1.46
N ASP A 365 11.45 -13.39 -1.58
CA ASP A 365 11.57 -14.63 -2.35
C ASP A 365 10.65 -15.70 -1.77
N ASP A 366 10.59 -15.81 -0.44
CA ASP A 366 9.83 -16.88 0.21
C ASP A 366 8.31 -16.73 0.04
N TYR A 367 7.72 -15.55 0.28
CA TYR A 367 6.26 -15.39 0.13
C TYR A 367 5.80 -15.39 -1.33
N THR A 368 6.61 -14.91 -2.27
CA THR A 368 6.27 -14.91 -3.70
C THR A 368 6.42 -16.31 -4.32
N ALA A 369 7.48 -17.05 -3.95
CA ALA A 369 7.65 -18.44 -4.36
C ALA A 369 6.60 -19.36 -3.72
N LEU A 370 6.19 -19.08 -2.47
CA LEU A 370 5.08 -19.78 -1.84
C LEU A 370 3.79 -19.59 -2.65
N LEU A 371 3.47 -18.36 -3.04
CA LEU A 371 2.30 -18.09 -3.87
C LEU A 371 2.36 -18.84 -5.21
N ALA A 372 3.51 -18.80 -5.89
CA ALA A 372 3.74 -19.53 -7.14
C ALA A 372 3.49 -21.04 -6.99
N ALA A 373 4.04 -21.65 -5.94
CA ALA A 373 3.89 -23.08 -5.66
C ALA A 373 2.44 -23.45 -5.32
N ILE A 374 1.73 -22.61 -4.56
CA ILE A 374 0.30 -22.81 -4.24
C ILE A 374 -0.54 -22.85 -5.52
N GLU A 375 -0.39 -21.86 -6.40
CA GLU A 375 -1.22 -21.79 -7.60
C GLU A 375 -0.87 -22.89 -8.61
N LEU A 376 0.40 -23.28 -8.73
CA LEU A 376 0.79 -24.45 -9.52
C LEU A 376 0.22 -25.75 -8.95
N TYR A 377 0.23 -25.92 -7.63
CA TYR A 377 -0.41 -27.09 -7.01
C TYR A 377 -1.92 -27.11 -7.28
N LYS A 378 -2.62 -25.97 -7.12
CA LYS A 378 -4.06 -25.87 -7.44
C LYS A 378 -4.35 -26.19 -8.92
N ALA A 379 -3.49 -25.74 -9.84
CA ALA A 379 -3.69 -25.94 -11.27
C ALA A 379 -3.40 -27.37 -11.75
N THR A 380 -2.55 -28.12 -11.03
CA THR A 380 -1.98 -29.39 -11.53
C THR A 380 -2.25 -30.59 -10.63
N ASN A 381 -2.46 -30.38 -9.34
CA ASN A 381 -2.47 -31.40 -8.29
C ASN A 381 -1.15 -32.22 -8.21
N GLU A 382 -0.03 -31.67 -8.70
CA GLU A 382 1.27 -32.35 -8.66
C GLU A 382 1.99 -32.10 -7.34
N ASN A 383 2.35 -33.17 -6.63
CA ASN A 383 2.95 -33.11 -5.29
C ASN A 383 4.27 -32.33 -5.23
N ILE A 384 5.01 -32.19 -6.33
CA ILE A 384 6.25 -31.40 -6.37
C ILE A 384 5.99 -29.94 -5.95
N TYR A 385 4.84 -29.38 -6.31
CA TYR A 385 4.48 -28.00 -5.98
C TYR A 385 4.00 -27.90 -4.53
N LEU A 386 3.28 -28.90 -4.00
CA LEU A 386 2.96 -28.94 -2.57
C LEU A 386 4.24 -29.06 -1.71
N THR A 387 5.22 -29.88 -2.12
CA THR A 387 6.51 -29.97 -1.45
C THR A 387 7.27 -28.64 -1.47
N ALA A 388 7.27 -27.93 -2.60
CA ALA A 388 7.88 -26.61 -2.67
C ALA A 388 7.13 -25.57 -1.81
N ALA A 389 5.80 -25.61 -1.79
CA ALA A 389 4.99 -24.76 -0.92
C ALA A 389 5.29 -25.01 0.56
N ARG A 390 5.43 -26.28 0.97
CA ARG A 390 5.85 -26.66 2.33
C ARG A 390 7.21 -26.05 2.69
N GLN A 391 8.19 -26.15 1.79
CA GLN A 391 9.52 -25.58 2.02
C GLN A 391 9.46 -24.07 2.20
N ARG A 392 8.71 -23.34 1.36
CA ARG A 392 8.59 -21.88 1.47
C ARG A 392 7.80 -21.44 2.70
N ALA A 393 6.76 -22.19 3.09
CA ALA A 393 6.04 -21.96 4.34
C ALA A 393 6.94 -22.19 5.57
N ASP A 394 7.78 -23.23 5.57
CA ASP A 394 8.76 -23.51 6.62
C ASP A 394 9.82 -22.40 6.69
N ASN A 395 10.29 -21.89 5.55
CA ASN A 395 11.20 -20.73 5.51
C ASN A 395 10.57 -19.48 6.15
N LEU A 396 9.32 -19.14 5.80
CA LEU A 396 8.61 -18.01 6.42
C LEU A 396 8.40 -18.22 7.92
N ALA A 397 8.09 -19.44 8.36
CA ALA A 397 7.95 -19.77 9.77
C ALA A 397 9.27 -19.54 10.53
N MET A 398 10.41 -19.95 9.96
CA MET A 398 11.74 -19.72 10.55
C MET A 398 12.15 -18.24 10.58
N ARG A 399 11.58 -17.40 9.72
CA ARG A 399 11.80 -15.94 9.73
C ARG A 399 11.00 -15.23 10.82
N LEU A 400 10.07 -15.90 11.51
CA LEU A 400 9.34 -15.26 12.60
C LEU A 400 10.26 -15.13 13.82
N HIS A 401 10.65 -13.89 14.14
CA HIS A 401 11.42 -13.59 15.34
C HIS A 401 10.65 -13.99 16.60
N GLN A 402 11.37 -14.25 17.70
CA GLN A 402 10.74 -14.64 18.97
C GLN A 402 9.66 -13.64 19.45
N ASP A 403 9.88 -12.34 19.20
CA ASP A 403 8.94 -11.25 19.54
C ASP A 403 7.73 -11.16 18.59
N GLY A 404 7.73 -11.87 17.46
CA GLY A 404 6.60 -11.95 16.52
C GLY A 404 6.68 -11.06 15.27
N TRP A 405 7.74 -10.26 15.09
CA TRP A 405 8.03 -9.60 13.81
C TRP A 405 8.77 -10.54 12.85
N PHE A 406 8.65 -10.32 11.55
CA PHE A 406 9.34 -11.12 10.54
C PHE A 406 10.73 -10.59 10.20
N ILE A 407 11.71 -11.47 10.06
CA ILE A 407 13.07 -11.17 9.62
C ILE A 407 13.11 -11.10 8.09
N SER A 408 13.57 -9.98 7.56
CA SER A 408 13.66 -9.77 6.11
C SER A 408 14.93 -10.32 5.48
N ASN A 409 16.08 -10.23 6.17
CA ASN A 409 17.38 -10.69 5.67
C ASN A 409 17.71 -12.14 6.08
N ASP A 410 18.98 -12.54 5.96
CA ASP A 410 19.46 -13.85 6.41
C ASP A 410 19.15 -14.06 7.90
N ILE A 411 18.48 -15.17 8.23
CA ILE A 411 18.09 -15.49 9.61
C ILE A 411 19.30 -15.72 10.54
N ASN A 412 20.49 -15.96 9.97
CA ASN A 412 21.74 -16.10 10.70
C ASN A 412 22.56 -14.80 10.77
N SER A 413 22.00 -13.66 10.35
CA SER A 413 22.68 -12.38 10.43
C SER A 413 22.87 -11.91 11.88
N ASP A 414 24.07 -11.43 12.21
CA ASP A 414 24.34 -10.77 13.50
C ASP A 414 23.52 -9.47 13.69
N ASN A 415 22.99 -8.91 12.59
CA ASN A 415 22.13 -7.73 12.60
C ASN A 415 20.84 -8.01 11.83
N LEU A 416 19.90 -8.73 12.46
CA LEU A 416 18.61 -9.04 11.87
C LEU A 416 17.83 -7.77 11.49
N ARG A 417 17.28 -7.75 10.28
CA ARG A 417 16.53 -6.63 9.71
C ARG A 417 15.03 -6.93 9.78
N PRO A 418 14.21 -6.16 10.52
CA PRO A 418 12.76 -6.30 10.49
C PRO A 418 12.21 -6.14 9.07
N PHE A 419 11.23 -6.96 8.72
CA PHE A 419 10.47 -6.79 7.49
C PHE A 419 9.47 -5.65 7.64
N TYR A 420 9.71 -4.60 6.86
CA TYR A 420 8.77 -3.53 6.57
C TYR A 420 8.68 -3.39 5.05
N HIS A 421 7.52 -2.96 4.55
CA HIS A 421 7.32 -2.81 3.11
C HIS A 421 6.15 -1.86 2.82
N ALA A 422 6.37 -0.80 2.03
CA ALA A 422 5.34 0.20 1.71
C ALA A 422 4.27 -0.30 0.73
N ALA A 423 4.51 -1.42 0.04
CA ALA A 423 3.54 -2.04 -0.86
C ALA A 423 2.77 -3.23 -0.25
N GLU A 424 3.40 -4.09 0.55
CA GLU A 424 2.86 -5.45 0.75
C GLU A 424 3.29 -6.11 2.07
N ALA A 425 3.33 -5.34 3.16
CA ALA A 425 3.72 -5.87 4.48
C ALA A 425 2.82 -7.03 4.98
N GLY A 426 1.58 -7.15 4.48
CA GLY A 426 0.68 -8.26 4.81
C GLY A 426 0.96 -9.56 4.04
N PHE A 427 1.78 -9.54 2.98
CA PHE A 427 1.93 -10.68 2.07
C PHE A 427 2.49 -11.96 2.73
N PRO A 428 3.44 -11.92 3.69
CA PRO A 428 3.84 -13.13 4.40
C PRO A 428 2.65 -13.88 5.02
N VAL A 429 1.75 -13.16 5.70
CA VAL A 429 0.54 -13.76 6.29
C VAL A 429 -0.44 -14.24 5.22
N VAL A 430 -0.65 -13.45 4.16
CA VAL A 430 -1.53 -13.83 3.03
C VAL A 430 -1.05 -15.15 2.42
N SER A 431 0.23 -15.26 2.06
CA SER A 431 0.79 -16.48 1.45
C SER A 431 0.70 -17.71 2.37
N LEU A 432 0.92 -17.53 3.68
CA LEU A 432 0.80 -18.59 4.68
C LEU A 432 -0.65 -19.03 4.86
N ALA A 433 -1.61 -18.10 4.87
CA ALA A 433 -3.03 -18.43 4.97
C ALA A 433 -3.54 -19.17 3.72
N LEU A 434 -3.06 -18.77 2.53
CA LEU A 434 -3.37 -19.47 1.28
C LEU A 434 -2.75 -20.88 1.24
N TYR A 435 -1.54 -21.05 1.79
CA TYR A 435 -0.93 -22.38 1.96
C TYR A 435 -1.73 -23.26 2.92
N HIS A 436 -2.15 -22.71 4.07
CA HIS A 436 -2.97 -23.44 5.03
C HIS A 436 -4.21 -24.06 4.38
N ALA A 437 -4.83 -23.37 3.43
CA ALA A 437 -6.03 -23.84 2.72
C ALA A 437 -5.78 -25.04 1.78
N ILE A 438 -4.54 -25.26 1.30
CA ILE A 438 -4.20 -26.38 0.39
C ILE A 438 -3.48 -27.53 1.09
N GLU A 439 -2.97 -27.31 2.31
CA GLU A 439 -2.15 -28.28 3.04
C GLU A 439 -3.02 -29.36 3.70
N PRO A 440 -2.89 -30.65 3.32
CA PRO A 440 -3.70 -31.73 3.90
C PRO A 440 -3.26 -32.18 5.30
N GLU A 441 -1.99 -31.96 5.69
CA GLU A 441 -1.46 -32.42 6.97
C GLU A 441 -1.77 -31.43 8.09
N LYS A 442 -2.59 -31.87 9.05
CA LYS A 442 -3.04 -31.04 10.18
C LYS A 442 -1.89 -30.43 10.99
N THR A 443 -0.80 -31.16 11.22
CA THR A 443 0.37 -30.63 11.94
C THR A 443 1.02 -29.44 11.22
N LYS A 444 1.05 -29.46 9.89
CA LYS A 444 1.57 -28.35 9.08
C LYS A 444 0.61 -27.17 9.05
N GLN A 445 -0.70 -27.43 8.98
CA GLN A 445 -1.73 -26.41 9.15
C GLN A 445 -1.61 -25.72 10.51
N ASP A 446 -1.50 -26.48 11.60
CA ASP A 446 -1.41 -25.96 12.97
C ASP A 446 -0.14 -25.12 13.17
N ASN A 447 1.00 -25.55 12.61
CA ASN A 447 2.23 -24.77 12.64
C ASN A 447 2.04 -23.39 11.99
N VAL A 448 1.46 -23.36 10.78
CA VAL A 448 1.25 -22.10 10.05
C VAL A 448 0.20 -21.22 10.73
N ALA A 449 -0.90 -21.79 11.23
CA ALA A 449 -1.87 -21.05 12.02
C ALA A 449 -1.21 -20.42 13.28
N GLY A 450 -0.28 -21.14 13.92
CA GLY A 450 0.52 -20.64 15.03
C GLY A 450 1.42 -19.46 14.65
N VAL A 451 2.11 -19.52 13.51
CA VAL A 451 2.93 -18.43 12.97
C VAL A 451 2.08 -17.18 12.70
N ILE A 452 0.96 -17.35 12.01
CA ILE A 452 0.01 -16.27 11.71
C ILE A 452 -0.52 -15.64 13.00
N SER A 453 -0.97 -16.46 13.94
CA SER A 453 -1.50 -15.99 15.23
C SER A 453 -0.49 -15.17 16.02
N ARG A 454 0.77 -15.63 16.09
CA ARG A 454 1.86 -14.91 16.76
C ARG A 454 2.16 -13.58 16.09
N HIS A 455 2.27 -13.55 14.77
CA HIS A 455 2.55 -12.32 14.04
C HIS A 455 1.40 -11.30 14.16
N MET A 456 0.16 -11.73 14.01
CA MET A 456 -0.99 -10.84 14.15
C MET A 456 -1.14 -10.31 15.58
N SER A 457 -0.85 -11.14 16.59
CA SER A 457 -0.81 -10.70 17.98
C SER A 457 0.27 -9.63 18.21
N TYR A 458 1.45 -9.83 17.61
CA TYR A 458 2.52 -8.82 17.60
C TYR A 458 2.06 -7.52 16.93
N GLN A 459 1.44 -7.59 15.75
CA GLN A 459 0.97 -6.40 15.02
C GLN A 459 -0.07 -5.61 15.82
N LEU A 460 -1.04 -6.30 16.43
CA LEU A 460 -2.05 -5.66 17.28
C LEU A 460 -1.42 -5.05 18.54
N ALA A 461 -0.46 -5.72 19.16
CA ALA A 461 0.27 -5.17 20.30
C ALA A 461 1.08 -3.93 19.91
N LEU A 462 1.77 -3.98 18.75
CA LEU A 462 2.54 -2.88 18.20
C LEU A 462 1.67 -1.64 17.95
N ASN A 463 0.48 -1.82 17.39
CA ASN A 463 -0.49 -0.74 17.17
C ASN A 463 -0.93 -0.05 18.47
N ASN A 464 -0.99 -0.80 19.59
CA ASN A 464 -1.47 -0.32 20.89
C ASN A 464 -0.36 0.21 21.82
N LYS A 465 0.90 0.24 21.38
CA LYS A 465 2.02 0.76 22.20
C LYS A 465 1.98 2.28 22.40
N VAL A 466 1.26 2.99 21.55
CA VAL A 466 1.09 4.45 21.58
C VAL A 466 -0.36 4.78 21.28
N ASP A 467 -0.78 6.00 21.61
CA ASP A 467 -2.06 6.54 21.14
C ASP A 467 -2.12 6.46 19.61
N ASN A 468 -3.18 5.82 19.10
CA ASN A 468 -3.34 5.53 17.68
C ASN A 468 -4.83 5.59 17.30
N PRO A 469 -5.45 6.79 17.29
CA PRO A 469 -6.89 6.97 17.12
C PRO A 469 -7.40 6.48 15.76
N PHE A 470 -6.54 6.49 14.74
CA PHE A 470 -6.86 5.98 13.42
C PHE A 470 -6.54 4.48 13.26
N ASN A 471 -5.97 3.85 14.28
CA ASN A 471 -5.48 2.47 14.25
C ASN A 471 -4.54 2.19 13.06
N TYR A 472 -3.78 3.20 12.60
CA TYR A 472 -2.83 3.05 11.50
C TYR A 472 -1.83 1.94 11.84
N ALA A 473 -1.54 1.05 10.90
CA ALA A 473 -0.64 -0.07 11.18
C ALA A 473 0.76 0.45 11.42
N ARG A 474 1.25 0.32 12.65
CA ARG A 474 2.65 0.60 12.99
C ARG A 474 3.56 -0.51 12.47
N GLN A 475 4.84 -0.23 12.37
CA GLN A 475 5.85 -1.17 11.87
C GLN A 475 7.17 -1.01 12.64
N ALA A 476 7.89 -2.13 12.78
CA ALA A 476 9.27 -2.14 13.23
C ALA A 476 10.21 -2.06 12.04
N PHE A 477 11.28 -1.30 12.18
CA PHE A 477 12.26 -1.09 11.12
C PHE A 477 13.63 -0.76 11.71
N LYS A 478 14.62 -0.72 10.83
CA LYS A 478 15.96 -0.17 11.09
C LYS A 478 16.24 0.83 9.99
N THR A 479 16.84 1.96 10.33
CA THR A 479 17.32 2.93 9.33
C THR A 479 18.59 2.41 8.67
N TYR A 480 18.80 2.81 7.42
CA TYR A 480 20.01 2.54 6.65
C TYR A 480 20.58 3.87 6.16
N ASP A 481 21.84 4.15 6.50
CA ASP A 481 22.52 5.39 6.14
C ASP A 481 24.03 5.14 6.05
N ASN A 482 24.73 5.87 5.19
CA ASN A 482 26.16 5.70 4.91
C ASN A 482 26.54 4.23 4.63
N ASP A 483 25.74 3.56 3.79
CA ASP A 483 25.88 2.16 3.40
C ASP A 483 25.83 1.14 4.57
N GLN A 484 25.25 1.53 5.71
CA GLN A 484 25.15 0.69 6.90
C GLN A 484 23.73 0.62 7.45
N LEU A 485 23.29 -0.61 7.75
CA LEU A 485 22.07 -0.86 8.50
C LEU A 485 22.34 -0.57 9.99
N SER A 486 21.50 0.27 10.60
CA SER A 486 21.55 0.53 12.04
C SER A 486 21.45 -0.77 12.85
N THR A 487 22.11 -0.82 14.01
CA THR A 487 21.91 -1.90 14.99
C THR A 487 20.68 -1.65 15.87
N GLU A 488 20.19 -0.40 15.91
CA GLU A 488 19.02 0.01 16.68
C GLU A 488 17.72 -0.24 15.91
N GLN A 489 16.88 -1.12 16.45
CA GLN A 489 15.51 -1.30 15.98
C GLN A 489 14.61 -0.16 16.49
N GLN A 490 13.82 0.39 15.59
CA GLN A 490 12.85 1.45 15.86
C GLN A 490 11.43 0.98 15.52
N GLU A 491 10.45 1.72 16.00
CA GLU A 491 9.04 1.52 15.68
C GLU A 491 8.37 2.84 15.35
N GLY A 492 7.59 2.87 14.27
CA GLY A 492 6.92 4.08 13.80
C GLY A 492 5.65 3.77 13.02
N PHE A 493 4.98 4.82 12.55
CA PHE A 493 3.83 4.70 11.68
C PHE A 493 4.29 4.37 10.26
N PHE A 494 5.18 5.19 9.68
CA PHE A 494 5.62 5.09 8.29
C PHE A 494 6.98 4.39 8.16
N ILE A 495 7.33 3.95 6.94
CA ILE A 495 8.65 3.39 6.62
C ILE A 495 9.77 4.42 6.85
N PRO A 496 11.00 3.99 7.16
CA PRO A 496 12.13 4.91 7.25
C PRO A 496 12.46 5.51 5.88
N HIS A 497 12.70 6.82 5.83
CA HIS A 497 13.16 7.51 4.62
C HIS A 497 14.63 7.21 4.32
N ALA A 498 15.43 6.98 5.37
CA ALA A 498 16.78 6.45 5.28
C ALA A 498 16.71 4.91 5.23
N ASN A 499 16.69 4.38 4.01
CA ASN A 499 16.63 2.95 3.70
C ASN A 499 17.62 2.62 2.56
N GLU A 500 17.75 1.34 2.22
CA GLU A 500 18.75 0.81 1.27
C GLU A 500 18.65 1.37 -0.15
N THR A 501 17.55 2.04 -0.50
CA THR A 501 17.41 2.71 -1.79
C THR A 501 18.12 4.07 -1.82
N ASN A 502 18.36 4.69 -0.67
CA ASN A 502 18.84 6.07 -0.47
C ASN A 502 17.92 7.19 -0.98
N TYR A 503 16.74 6.86 -1.55
CA TYR A 503 15.82 7.89 -2.04
C TYR A 503 14.35 7.49 -1.94
N TRP A 504 14.01 6.22 -2.09
CA TRP A 504 12.65 5.77 -2.30
C TRP A 504 11.92 5.60 -0.97
N TRP A 505 10.80 6.30 -0.87
CA TRP A 505 9.78 6.19 0.17
C TRP A 505 8.56 6.95 -0.35
N GLN A 506 7.37 6.49 -0.01
CA GLN A 506 6.13 7.08 -0.48
C GLN A 506 4.99 6.68 0.46
N GLY A 507 3.79 7.18 0.18
CA GLY A 507 2.60 6.73 0.89
C GLY A 507 2.37 5.23 0.76
N GLU A 508 1.60 4.70 1.72
CA GLU A 508 1.55 3.26 2.00
C GLU A 508 0.17 2.63 1.72
N SER A 509 -0.65 3.20 0.83
CA SER A 509 -2.03 2.71 0.56
C SER A 509 -2.09 1.21 0.21
N ALA A 510 -1.07 0.70 -0.51
CA ALA A 510 -0.97 -0.72 -0.87
C ALA A 510 -0.65 -1.58 0.36
N ARG A 511 0.33 -1.17 1.17
CA ARG A 511 0.67 -1.84 2.43
C ARG A 511 -0.54 -1.96 3.34
N LEU A 512 -1.29 -0.86 3.53
CA LEU A 512 -2.49 -0.85 4.37
C LEU A 512 -3.53 -1.85 3.88
N SER A 513 -3.77 -1.89 2.56
CA SER A 513 -4.70 -2.85 1.96
C SER A 513 -4.20 -4.30 2.08
N SER A 514 -2.90 -4.54 1.90
CA SER A 514 -2.31 -5.88 2.11
C SER A 514 -2.48 -6.40 3.54
N LEU A 515 -2.36 -5.49 4.52
CA LEU A 515 -2.55 -5.80 5.95
C LEU A 515 -4.03 -6.03 6.28
N SER A 516 -4.94 -5.34 5.61
CA SER A 516 -6.38 -5.60 5.70
C SER A 516 -6.72 -7.00 5.21
N MET A 517 -6.21 -7.39 4.02
CA MET A 517 -6.37 -8.75 3.51
C MET A 517 -5.77 -9.81 4.46
N ALA A 518 -4.56 -9.57 4.96
CA ALA A 518 -3.89 -10.46 5.92
C ALA A 518 -4.73 -10.70 7.18
N ALA A 519 -5.28 -9.64 7.77
CA ALA A 519 -6.12 -9.75 8.96
C ALA A 519 -7.44 -10.48 8.70
N SER A 520 -8.07 -10.23 7.55
CA SER A 520 -9.28 -10.95 7.12
C SER A 520 -9.04 -12.46 6.95
N LEU A 521 -7.92 -12.84 6.36
CA LEU A 521 -7.51 -14.25 6.20
C LEU A 521 -7.07 -14.91 7.52
N ALA A 522 -6.43 -14.15 8.41
CA ALA A 522 -5.97 -14.65 9.72
C ALA A 522 -7.13 -14.90 10.70
N LYS A 523 -8.20 -14.10 10.61
CA LYS A 523 -9.36 -14.15 11.49
C LYS A 523 -9.93 -15.56 11.69
N PRO A 524 -10.33 -16.33 10.64
CA PRO A 524 -10.89 -17.66 10.83
C PRO A 524 -9.90 -18.65 11.47
N LEU A 525 -8.60 -18.51 11.18
CA LEU A 525 -7.54 -19.35 11.75
C LEU A 525 -7.35 -19.11 13.25
N ILE A 526 -7.47 -17.86 13.69
CA ILE A 526 -7.37 -17.46 15.10
C ILE A 526 -8.68 -17.75 15.85
N GLN A 527 -9.83 -17.59 15.20
CA GLN A 527 -11.13 -17.94 15.78
C GLN A 527 -11.21 -19.42 16.19
N ALA A 528 -10.58 -20.31 15.42
CA ALA A 528 -10.48 -21.73 15.76
C ALA A 528 -9.72 -22.01 17.08
N SER A 529 -8.98 -21.02 17.61
CA SER A 529 -8.25 -21.09 18.89
C SER A 529 -8.95 -20.39 20.08
N GLU A 530 -10.25 -20.08 19.95
CA GLU A 530 -11.15 -19.55 21.01
C GLU A 530 -10.92 -18.11 21.54
N ASN A 531 -9.96 -17.33 21.01
CA ASN A 531 -9.69 -15.97 21.49
C ASN A 531 -10.61 -14.88 20.87
N LYS A 532 -11.84 -14.74 21.41
CA LYS A 532 -12.84 -13.75 20.92
C LYS A 532 -12.36 -12.29 20.89
N ALA A 533 -11.53 -11.88 21.85
CA ALA A 533 -11.01 -10.52 21.91
C ALA A 533 -10.07 -10.22 20.74
N SER A 534 -9.22 -11.17 20.38
CA SER A 534 -8.31 -11.06 19.24
C SER A 534 -9.08 -11.02 17.92
N VAL A 535 -10.14 -11.82 17.78
CA VAL A 535 -11.02 -11.79 16.59
C VAL A 535 -11.62 -10.40 16.39
N LYS A 536 -12.18 -9.80 17.44
CA LYS A 536 -12.72 -8.43 17.37
C LYS A 536 -11.62 -7.42 17.02
N ALA A 537 -10.43 -7.52 17.62
CA ALA A 537 -9.32 -6.62 17.32
C ALA A 537 -8.86 -6.71 15.85
N LEU A 538 -8.91 -7.91 15.25
CA LEU A 538 -8.61 -8.10 13.82
C LEU A 538 -9.64 -7.45 12.90
N ASP A 539 -10.93 -7.54 13.24
CA ASP A 539 -11.98 -6.84 12.47
C ASP A 539 -11.75 -5.31 12.49
N TYR A 540 -11.39 -4.77 13.66
CA TYR A 540 -11.07 -3.35 13.80
C TYR A 540 -9.80 -2.98 13.05
N PHE A 541 -8.77 -3.83 13.07
CA PHE A 541 -7.55 -3.60 12.31
C PHE A 541 -7.83 -3.63 10.81
N ALA A 542 -8.46 -4.68 10.29
CA ALA A 542 -8.71 -4.86 8.87
C ALA A 542 -9.49 -3.69 8.24
N GLN A 543 -10.62 -3.30 8.85
CA GLN A 543 -11.45 -2.21 8.36
C GLN A 543 -10.70 -0.87 8.39
N GLN A 544 -10.00 -0.59 9.49
CA GLN A 544 -9.42 0.73 9.72
C GLN A 544 -8.24 1.06 8.80
N GLN A 545 -7.55 0.04 8.26
CA GLN A 545 -6.54 0.23 7.23
C GLN A 545 -7.14 0.77 5.93
N LEU A 546 -8.32 0.26 5.53
CA LEU A 546 -9.03 0.76 4.35
C LEU A 546 -9.63 2.14 4.64
N ASP A 547 -10.21 2.34 5.83
CA ASP A 547 -10.79 3.62 6.21
C ASP A 547 -9.79 4.78 6.08
N TRP A 548 -8.51 4.55 6.41
CA TRP A 548 -7.44 5.56 6.21
C TRP A 548 -7.33 6.01 4.76
N THR A 549 -7.29 5.06 3.83
CA THR A 549 -7.26 5.31 2.37
C THR A 549 -8.54 6.00 1.89
N LEU A 550 -9.65 5.74 2.58
CA LEU A 550 -11.00 6.20 2.23
C LEU A 550 -11.45 7.47 2.99
N GLY A 551 -10.52 8.24 3.56
CA GLY A 551 -10.83 9.56 4.13
C GLY A 551 -10.84 9.66 5.65
N ARG A 552 -10.74 8.54 6.37
CA ARG A 552 -10.57 8.57 7.83
C ARG A 552 -9.09 8.75 8.16
N ASN A 553 -8.57 9.93 7.85
CA ASN A 553 -7.19 10.33 8.12
C ASN A 553 -7.14 11.83 8.50
N PRO A 554 -6.04 12.33 9.10
CA PRO A 554 -5.93 13.72 9.55
C PRO A 554 -6.18 14.81 8.49
N TYR A 555 -6.10 14.46 7.19
CA TYR A 555 -6.30 15.39 6.09
C TYR A 555 -7.71 15.32 5.47
N ASP A 556 -8.61 14.48 6.03
CA ASP A 556 -10.00 14.32 5.59
C ASP A 556 -10.15 14.16 4.07
N LEU A 557 -9.30 13.33 3.47
CA LEU A 557 -9.28 13.08 2.02
C LEU A 557 -9.25 11.60 1.69
N THR A 558 -9.96 11.19 0.65
CA THR A 558 -9.76 9.87 0.09
C THR A 558 -8.72 9.86 -1.03
N MET A 559 -7.81 8.90 -0.94
CA MET A 559 -6.78 8.60 -1.93
C MET A 559 -7.32 7.79 -3.12
N LEU A 560 -8.57 7.31 -3.04
CA LEU A 560 -9.26 6.64 -4.15
C LEU A 560 -9.89 7.70 -5.07
N ASN A 561 -9.30 7.89 -6.24
CA ASN A 561 -9.68 8.95 -7.16
C ASN A 561 -11.11 8.80 -7.70
N GLY A 562 -11.88 9.88 -7.66
CA GLY A 562 -13.27 9.92 -8.11
C GLY A 562 -14.31 9.54 -7.06
N PHE A 563 -13.87 9.30 -5.81
CA PHE A 563 -14.75 8.95 -4.70
C PHE A 563 -14.57 9.92 -3.54
N GLY A 564 -15.53 9.96 -2.60
CA GLY A 564 -15.47 10.81 -1.41
C GLY A 564 -15.23 12.30 -1.71
N GLU A 565 -14.53 12.97 -0.81
CA GLU A 565 -14.18 14.39 -0.89
C GLU A 565 -12.65 14.57 -0.88
N ASN A 566 -12.18 15.75 -1.28
CA ASN A 566 -10.77 16.17 -1.22
C ASN A 566 -9.76 15.25 -1.96
N ASN A 567 -10.14 14.60 -3.06
CA ASN A 567 -9.23 13.75 -3.83
C ASN A 567 -7.89 14.44 -4.16
N PRO A 568 -6.78 13.68 -4.25
CA PRO A 568 -5.48 14.18 -4.66
C PRO A 568 -5.58 15.02 -5.95
N LYS A 569 -4.89 16.17 -5.96
CA LYS A 569 -4.84 17.04 -7.13
C LYS A 569 -3.63 16.66 -7.99
N PRO A 570 -3.81 16.37 -9.29
CA PRO A 570 -2.68 16.04 -10.15
C PRO A 570 -1.78 17.26 -10.37
N TYR A 571 -0.46 17.05 -10.37
CA TYR A 571 0.50 18.04 -10.87
C TYR A 571 0.57 17.99 -12.41
N HIS A 572 1.17 19.01 -13.02
CA HIS A 572 1.29 19.08 -14.48
C HIS A 572 2.05 17.86 -15.04
N GLY A 573 1.41 17.11 -15.92
CA GLY A 573 1.98 15.90 -16.54
C GLY A 573 1.63 14.59 -15.84
N LEU A 574 0.98 14.63 -14.67
CA LEU A 574 0.47 13.44 -14.00
C LEU A 574 -0.90 13.04 -14.55
N SER A 575 -1.01 11.85 -15.12
CA SER A 575 -2.30 11.26 -15.47
C SER A 575 -2.93 10.60 -14.23
N MET A 576 -4.22 10.78 -14.04
CA MET A 576 -4.99 10.10 -12.99
C MET A 576 -6.25 9.50 -13.59
N VAL A 577 -6.52 8.25 -13.25
CA VAL A 577 -7.70 7.50 -13.72
C VAL A 577 -8.63 7.27 -12.52
N ALA A 578 -9.94 7.41 -12.72
CA ALA A 578 -10.92 7.13 -11.67
C ALA A 578 -10.83 5.67 -11.23
N GLY A 579 -10.92 5.41 -9.93
CA GLY A 579 -10.65 4.07 -9.36
C GLY A 579 -9.17 3.78 -9.07
N GLY A 580 -8.25 4.60 -9.57
CA GLY A 580 -6.85 4.55 -9.16
C GLY A 580 -6.66 5.10 -7.75
N ILE A 581 -5.77 4.46 -6.98
CA ILE A 581 -5.43 4.88 -5.62
C ILE A 581 -4.04 5.49 -5.61
N SER A 582 -3.93 6.69 -5.04
CA SER A 582 -2.65 7.39 -4.87
C SER A 582 -1.78 6.77 -3.78
N ASN A 583 -0.47 7.02 -3.87
CA ASN A 583 0.56 6.60 -2.91
C ASN A 583 0.10 6.82 -1.47
N GLY A 584 -0.25 8.06 -1.12
CA GLY A 584 -0.85 8.38 0.17
C GLY A 584 0.05 9.17 1.12
N ILE A 585 -0.37 9.23 2.38
CA ILE A 585 0.27 10.03 3.44
C ILE A 585 1.56 9.36 3.93
N THR A 586 2.57 10.16 4.26
CA THR A 586 3.90 9.71 4.74
C THR A 586 4.25 10.32 6.09
N GLY A 587 5.41 9.95 6.62
CA GLY A 587 6.12 10.76 7.61
C GLY A 587 6.63 12.06 6.98
N GLU A 588 7.10 13.00 7.80
CA GLU A 588 7.69 14.25 7.34
C GLU A 588 8.95 13.99 6.53
N ARG A 589 9.06 14.63 5.36
CA ARG A 589 10.13 14.39 4.37
C ARG A 589 11.55 14.52 4.91
N GLU A 590 11.76 15.43 5.87
CA GLU A 590 13.08 15.68 6.49
C GLU A 590 13.43 14.62 7.55
N SER A 591 12.50 13.76 7.94
CA SER A 591 12.73 12.71 8.93
C SER A 591 13.35 11.46 8.32
N LYS A 592 14.62 11.21 8.62
CA LYS A 592 15.29 9.95 8.22
C LYS A 592 14.54 8.69 8.67
N ALA A 593 13.86 8.76 9.82
CA ALA A 593 13.11 7.63 10.37
C ALA A 593 11.61 7.65 10.01
N GLY A 594 11.15 8.55 9.12
CA GLY A 594 9.73 8.65 8.75
C GLY A 594 8.83 9.07 9.92
N ARG A 595 9.33 9.89 10.86
CA ARG A 595 8.53 10.48 11.95
C ARG A 595 7.66 11.62 11.43
N GLY A 596 6.69 12.05 12.23
CA GLY A 596 5.78 13.12 11.84
C GLY A 596 4.68 12.64 10.91
N ILE A 597 4.05 13.56 10.19
CA ILE A 597 3.08 13.28 9.13
C ILE A 597 3.13 14.38 8.07
N GLU A 598 3.03 14.02 6.79
CA GLU A 598 3.03 14.99 5.70
C GLU A 598 2.17 14.50 4.52
N TRP A 599 1.53 15.44 3.84
CA TRP A 599 0.72 15.20 2.65
C TRP A 599 0.94 16.28 1.60
N ALA A 600 1.40 15.87 0.42
CA ALA A 600 1.51 16.68 -0.81
C ALA A 600 2.01 18.13 -0.60
N PRO A 601 3.20 18.33 0.01
CA PRO A 601 3.68 19.65 0.40
C PRO A 601 4.23 20.48 -0.77
N GLU A 602 4.48 19.88 -1.93
CA GLU A 602 5.01 20.56 -3.12
C GLU A 602 3.88 20.92 -4.10
N PRO A 603 4.10 21.83 -5.07
CA PRO A 603 3.14 22.10 -6.13
C PRO A 603 3.45 21.34 -7.44
N ASP A 604 4.59 20.63 -7.51
CA ASP A 604 5.15 20.08 -8.74
C ASP A 604 5.38 18.56 -8.68
N TRP A 605 6.13 18.01 -9.64
CA TRP A 605 6.42 16.58 -9.79
C TRP A 605 7.07 15.95 -8.56
N LYS A 606 7.69 16.73 -7.67
CA LYS A 606 8.24 16.21 -6.40
C LYS A 606 7.16 15.64 -5.49
N ASN A 607 5.88 15.91 -5.79
CA ASN A 607 4.76 15.30 -5.10
C ASN A 607 4.49 13.83 -5.45
N TRP A 608 5.27 13.21 -6.35
CA TRP A 608 5.09 11.81 -6.75
C TRP A 608 4.90 10.87 -5.54
N ARG A 609 5.64 11.08 -4.45
CA ARG A 609 5.56 10.30 -3.19
C ARG A 609 4.18 10.26 -2.54
N TRP A 610 3.31 11.22 -2.83
CA TRP A 610 1.98 11.36 -2.20
C TRP A 610 0.84 11.18 -3.19
N VAL A 611 0.84 11.93 -4.30
CA VAL A 611 -0.36 12.09 -5.15
C VAL A 611 -0.43 11.12 -6.32
N GLU A 612 0.70 10.55 -6.73
CA GLU A 612 0.75 9.65 -7.88
C GLU A 612 -0.01 8.36 -7.61
N GLN A 613 -0.76 7.89 -8.61
CA GLN A 613 -1.41 6.58 -8.59
C GLN A 613 -0.43 5.51 -9.05
N TRP A 614 -0.48 4.34 -8.42
CA TRP A 614 0.42 3.22 -8.70
C TRP A 614 -0.34 1.89 -8.62
N LEU A 615 -0.12 0.99 -9.59
CA LEU A 615 -0.88 -0.27 -9.75
C LEU A 615 -1.07 -1.09 -8.45
N PRO A 616 -0.05 -1.30 -7.59
CA PRO A 616 -0.20 -2.08 -6.36
C PRO A 616 -1.25 -1.54 -5.39
N HIS A 617 -1.54 -0.23 -5.37
CA HIS A 617 -2.53 0.32 -4.45
C HIS A 617 -3.93 -0.19 -4.75
N SER A 618 -4.37 -0.04 -6.00
CA SER A 618 -5.67 -0.56 -6.44
C SER A 618 -5.71 -2.09 -6.44
N THR A 619 -4.57 -2.76 -6.69
CA THR A 619 -4.45 -4.22 -6.65
C THR A 619 -4.70 -4.79 -5.26
N TRP A 620 -4.00 -4.30 -4.24
CA TRP A 620 -4.19 -4.77 -2.87
C TRP A 620 -5.53 -4.34 -2.30
N PHE A 621 -6.06 -3.19 -2.71
CA PHE A 621 -7.40 -2.76 -2.31
C PHE A 621 -8.50 -3.67 -2.86
N LEU A 622 -8.39 -4.10 -4.13
CA LEU A 622 -9.29 -5.11 -4.71
C LEU A 622 -9.24 -6.41 -3.92
N LEU A 623 -8.04 -6.90 -3.59
CA LEU A 623 -7.86 -8.12 -2.80
C LEU A 623 -8.49 -8.02 -1.41
N ALA A 624 -8.24 -6.92 -0.70
CA ALA A 624 -8.78 -6.70 0.65
C ALA A 624 -10.32 -6.64 0.63
N THR A 625 -10.89 -5.87 -0.29
CA THR A 625 -12.36 -5.73 -0.41
C THR A 625 -13.03 -7.02 -0.89
N THR A 626 -12.34 -7.83 -1.71
CA THR A 626 -12.78 -9.19 -2.07
C THR A 626 -12.87 -10.07 -0.83
N GLU A 627 -11.79 -10.14 -0.04
CA GLU A 627 -11.77 -11.02 1.14
C GLU A 627 -12.77 -10.60 2.21
N MET A 628 -13.01 -9.30 2.36
CA MET A 628 -14.04 -8.79 3.28
C MET A 628 -15.47 -9.03 2.79
N ALA A 629 -15.68 -9.27 1.50
CA ALA A 629 -17.00 -9.48 0.90
C ALA A 629 -17.46 -10.95 0.85
N LYS A 630 -16.53 -11.90 1.08
CA LYS A 630 -16.81 -13.33 1.24
C LYS A 630 -17.56 -13.61 2.53
#